data_AF-A0A8D8LGK0-F1
#
_entry.id   AF-A0A8D8LGK0-F1
#
_cell.length_a   1.000
_cell.length_b   1.000
_cell.length_c   1.000
_cell.angle_alpha   90.00
_cell.angle_beta   90.00
_cell.angle_gamma   90.00
#
_symmetry.space_group_name_H-M   'P 1'
#
loop_
_entity.id
_entity.type
_entity.pdbx_description
1 polymer ?
#
loop_
_entity_poly.entity_id
_entity_poly.type
_entity_poly.pdbx_seq_one_letter_code
_entity_poly.pdbx_strand_id
1 'polypeptide(L)'
;MMDEDALIARAKEERAKIFQRYDLGRNAGAVIDPWEDPMYEVYHQTDRYGFIHDKRLPQKHDPHENKAREIEMERVKKWLKMLGKWDDKSSQAKLHKRVYKGIPDKLRARVWAKLLGLEEVMADRKNRDKYQEMLELARKWGTEARQIDSDVNRQFREHMMYRERYSIRQKSLFNV
;
A
#
# COMPACT_ATOMS: atom_id res chain seq x y z
N MET A 1 35.34 26.18 -1.56
CA MET A 1 34.38 25.64 -2.54
C MET A 1 34.37 24.12 -2.31
N MET A 2 33.63 23.65 -1.29
CA MET A 2 33.41 22.22 -1.12
C MET A 2 32.44 21.84 -2.24
N ASP A 3 32.99 21.08 -3.17
CA ASP A 3 32.60 20.98 -4.57
C ASP A 3 31.17 20.43 -4.73
N GLU A 4 30.33 21.12 -5.50
CA GLU A 4 28.94 20.71 -5.76
C GLU A 4 28.88 19.28 -6.31
N ASP A 5 29.88 18.92 -7.11
CA ASP A 5 30.09 17.58 -7.66
C ASP A 5 30.29 16.51 -6.57
N ALA A 6 30.98 16.85 -5.48
CA ALA A 6 31.18 15.92 -4.36
C ALA A 6 29.87 15.67 -3.61
N LEU A 7 29.02 16.69 -3.45
CA LEU A 7 27.68 16.54 -2.85
C LEU A 7 26.78 15.66 -3.72
N ILE A 8 26.78 15.90 -5.04
CA ILE A 8 26.02 15.09 -5.99
C ILE A 8 26.51 13.63 -5.99
N ALA A 9 27.83 13.40 -5.97
CA ALA A 9 28.40 12.06 -5.90
C ALA A 9 27.98 11.32 -4.63
N ARG A 10 28.03 11.99 -3.47
CA ARG A 10 27.59 11.41 -2.20
C ARG A 10 26.10 11.07 -2.20
N ALA A 11 25.26 11.95 -2.73
CA ALA A 11 23.82 11.69 -2.84
C ALA A 11 23.51 10.49 -3.76
N LYS A 12 24.23 10.35 -4.88
CA LYS A 12 24.14 9.19 -5.77
C LYS A 12 24.55 7.90 -5.06
N GLU A 13 25.64 7.93 -4.30
CA GLU A 13 26.13 6.78 -3.53
C GLU A 13 25.14 6.35 -2.46
N GLU A 14 24.61 7.31 -1.68
CA GLU A 14 23.59 7.06 -0.65
C GLU A 14 22.33 6.43 -1.25
N ARG A 15 21.83 7.00 -2.35
CA ARG A 15 20.69 6.43 -3.07
C ARG A 15 20.96 5.00 -3.52
N ALA A 16 22.10 4.74 -4.15
CA ALA A 16 22.45 3.41 -4.62
C ALA A 16 22.46 2.38 -3.48
N LYS A 17 23.00 2.76 -2.31
CA LYS A 17 22.98 1.93 -1.09
C LYS A 17 21.56 1.63 -0.61
N ILE A 18 20.68 2.63 -0.59
CA ILE A 18 19.28 2.43 -0.19
C ILE A 18 18.60 1.42 -1.12
N PHE A 19 18.68 1.63 -2.43
CA PHE A 19 18.09 0.71 -3.41
C PHE A 19 18.66 -0.71 -3.28
N GLN A 20 19.97 -0.85 -3.05
CA GLN A 20 20.59 -2.15 -2.83
C GLN A 20 20.03 -2.87 -1.60
N ARG A 21 19.75 -2.16 -0.51
CA ARG A 21 19.10 -2.73 0.69
C ARG A 21 17.67 -3.21 0.38
N TYR A 22 16.90 -2.44 -0.37
CA TYR A 22 15.57 -2.87 -0.82
C TYR A 22 15.61 -4.06 -1.79
N ASP A 23 16.60 -4.13 -2.68
CA ASP A 23 16.77 -5.28 -3.58
C ASP A 23 17.08 -6.55 -2.76
N LEU A 24 18.07 -6.45 -1.87
CA LEU A 24 18.49 -7.56 -1.00
C LEU A 24 17.36 -7.99 -0.06
N GLY A 25 16.59 -7.04 0.48
CA GLY A 25 15.54 -7.33 1.45
C GLY A 25 16.09 -7.92 2.75
N ARG A 26 15.50 -9.04 3.16
CA ARG A 26 15.89 -9.82 4.33
C ARG A 26 16.69 -11.08 3.97
N ASN A 27 17.25 -11.14 2.76
CA ASN A 27 18.10 -12.25 2.34
C ASN A 27 19.43 -12.25 3.12
N ALA A 28 20.18 -13.36 3.05
CA ALA A 28 21.47 -13.48 3.71
C ALA A 28 22.41 -12.31 3.38
N GLY A 29 23.01 -11.71 4.41
CA GLY A 29 23.85 -10.51 4.28
C GLY A 29 23.12 -9.18 4.44
N ALA A 30 21.80 -9.17 4.67
CA ALA A 30 21.07 -7.96 5.00
C ALA A 30 21.55 -7.36 6.33
N VAL A 31 21.87 -6.07 6.31
CA VAL A 31 22.20 -5.29 7.52
C VAL A 31 20.96 -4.52 7.93
N ILE A 32 20.40 -4.89 9.07
CA ILE A 32 19.22 -4.27 9.67
C ILE A 32 19.61 -3.92 11.10
N ASP A 33 19.53 -2.64 11.44
CA ASP A 33 19.89 -2.21 12.78
C ASP A 33 18.83 -2.71 13.79
N PRO A 34 19.20 -3.07 15.04
CA PRO A 34 18.24 -3.59 16.02
C PRO A 34 17.06 -2.65 16.32
N TRP A 35 17.19 -1.34 16.08
CA TRP A 35 16.09 -0.38 16.23
C TRP A 35 15.20 -0.25 14.97
N GLU A 36 15.64 -0.76 13.82
CA GLU A 36 14.87 -0.78 12.57
C GLU A 36 13.85 -1.91 12.52
N ASP A 37 13.92 -2.89 13.43
CA ASP A 37 12.90 -3.92 13.61
C ASP A 37 12.31 -3.79 15.03
N PRO A 38 10.99 -3.61 15.19
CA PRO A 38 10.41 -3.54 16.52
C PRO A 38 10.48 -4.92 17.16
N MET A 39 10.79 -4.98 18.46
CA MET A 39 10.80 -6.23 19.21
C MET A 39 9.46 -6.97 19.06
N TYR A 40 9.51 -8.30 18.89
CA TYR A 40 8.32 -9.14 18.94
C TYR A 40 7.86 -9.27 20.40
N GLU A 41 7.09 -8.31 20.89
CA GLU A 41 6.41 -8.52 22.17
C GLU A 41 5.37 -9.64 21.98
N VAL A 42 5.29 -10.56 22.93
CA VAL A 42 4.66 -11.89 22.77
C VAL A 42 3.11 -11.83 22.79
N TYR A 43 2.49 -10.64 22.80
CA TYR A 43 1.07 -10.46 23.14
C TYR A 43 0.20 -9.75 22.08
N HIS A 44 0.45 -9.96 20.80
CA HIS A 44 -0.23 -9.19 19.75
C HIS A 44 -1.35 -9.97 19.06
N GLN A 45 -2.61 -9.61 19.34
CA GLN A 45 -3.72 -9.97 18.45
C GLN A 45 -3.77 -8.98 17.29
N THR A 46 -3.82 -9.50 16.06
CA THR A 46 -4.06 -8.67 14.89
C THR A 46 -5.55 -8.53 14.62
N ASP A 47 -5.98 -7.34 14.19
CA ASP A 47 -7.32 -7.16 13.66
C ASP A 47 -7.49 -7.77 12.26
N ARG A 48 -8.69 -7.63 11.68
CA ARG A 48 -9.03 -8.15 10.36
C ARG A 48 -8.15 -7.57 9.22
N TYR A 49 -7.59 -6.38 9.40
CA TYR A 49 -6.74 -5.75 8.40
C TYR A 49 -5.26 -6.07 8.62
N GLY A 50 -4.88 -6.61 9.79
CA GLY A 50 -3.52 -6.98 10.13
C GLY A 50 -2.81 -5.98 11.04
N PHE A 51 -3.53 -5.01 11.62
CA PHE A 51 -2.98 -4.12 12.65
C PHE A 51 -2.93 -4.84 13.99
N ILE A 52 -1.81 -4.66 14.67
CA ILE A 52 -1.40 -5.24 15.93
C ILE A 52 -1.92 -4.34 17.05
N HIS A 53 -2.56 -4.95 18.06
CA HIS A 53 -3.07 -4.24 19.22
C HIS A 53 -2.40 -4.74 20.49
N ASP A 54 -2.08 -3.83 21.41
CA ASP A 54 -1.51 -4.15 22.74
C ASP A 54 -2.49 -4.97 23.60
N LYS A 55 -3.79 -4.70 23.42
CA LYS A 55 -4.87 -5.40 24.13
C LYS A 55 -5.51 -6.41 23.20
N ARG A 56 -5.92 -7.54 23.77
CA ARG A 56 -6.73 -8.53 23.05
C ARG A 56 -8.01 -7.87 22.56
N LEU A 57 -8.31 -8.08 21.28
CA LEU A 57 -9.56 -7.63 20.70
C LEU A 57 -10.72 -8.45 21.28
N PRO A 58 -11.93 -7.86 21.37
CA PRO A 58 -13.11 -8.60 21.79
C PRO A 58 -13.30 -9.85 20.93
N GLN A 59 -13.41 -11.02 21.56
CA GLN A 59 -13.67 -12.28 20.83
C GLN A 59 -15.06 -12.30 20.18
N LYS A 60 -15.99 -11.54 20.74
CA LYS A 60 -17.35 -11.39 20.21
C LYS A 60 -17.52 -9.99 19.68
N HIS A 61 -18.04 -9.91 18.46
CA HIS A 61 -18.48 -8.66 17.87
C HIS A 61 -19.63 -8.08 18.67
N ASP A 62 -19.57 -6.77 18.93
CA ASP A 62 -20.69 -6.08 19.52
C ASP A 62 -21.90 -6.05 18.54
N PRO A 63 -23.12 -5.79 19.02
CA PRO A 63 -24.31 -5.73 18.16
C PRO A 63 -24.20 -4.72 17.01
N HIS A 64 -23.49 -3.62 17.20
CA HIS A 64 -23.28 -2.60 16.19
C HIS A 64 -22.31 -3.08 15.08
N GLU A 65 -21.22 -3.76 15.43
CA GLU A 65 -20.30 -4.40 14.47
C GLU A 65 -20.99 -5.48 13.64
N ASN A 66 -21.80 -6.33 14.28
CA ASN A 66 -22.60 -7.32 13.57
C ASN A 66 -23.58 -6.63 12.60
N LYS A 67 -24.22 -5.55 13.04
CA LYS A 67 -25.13 -4.79 12.18
C LYS A 67 -24.41 -4.15 11.00
N ALA A 68 -23.22 -3.57 11.22
CA ALA A 68 -22.40 -3.00 10.17
C ALA A 68 -21.99 -4.06 9.14
N ARG A 69 -21.65 -5.28 9.58
CA ARG A 69 -21.33 -6.41 8.70
C ARG A 69 -22.53 -6.86 7.86
N GLU A 70 -23.71 -6.97 8.47
CA GLU A 70 -24.95 -7.25 7.72
C GLU A 70 -25.21 -6.19 6.64
N ILE A 71 -25.08 -4.92 7.01
CA ILE A 71 -25.24 -3.79 6.07
C ILE A 71 -24.21 -3.88 4.95
N GLU A 72 -22.96 -4.21 5.26
CA GLU A 72 -21.90 -4.42 4.26
C GLU A 72 -22.27 -5.55 3.29
N MET A 73 -22.74 -6.69 3.79
CA MET A 73 -23.17 -7.82 2.97
C MET A 73 -24.33 -7.46 2.03
N GLU A 74 -25.32 -6.69 2.51
CA GLU A 74 -26.40 -6.19 1.67
C GLU A 74 -25.91 -5.18 0.62
N ARG A 75 -24.89 -4.39 0.93
CA ARG A 75 -24.23 -3.51 -0.04
C ARG A 75 -23.48 -4.32 -1.09
N VAL A 76 -22.76 -5.38 -0.72
CA VAL A 76 -22.04 -6.27 -1.66
C VAL A 76 -22.98 -6.77 -2.76
N LYS A 77 -24.15 -7.32 -2.39
CA LYS A 77 -25.14 -7.81 -3.37
C LYS A 77 -25.54 -6.72 -4.36
N LYS A 78 -25.78 -5.50 -3.89
CA LYS A 78 -26.20 -4.39 -4.75
C LYS A 78 -25.06 -3.86 -5.61
N TRP A 79 -23.83 -3.83 -5.09
CA TRP A 79 -22.64 -3.43 -5.84
C TRP A 79 -22.26 -4.45 -6.91
N LEU A 80 -22.40 -5.75 -6.65
CA LEU A 80 -22.22 -6.79 -7.67
C LEU A 80 -23.19 -6.62 -8.85
N LYS A 81 -24.47 -6.32 -8.56
CA LYS A 81 -25.47 -6.01 -9.60
C LYS A 81 -25.09 -4.78 -10.43
N MET A 82 -24.53 -3.75 -9.78
CA MET A 82 -24.07 -2.55 -10.49
C MET A 82 -22.82 -2.80 -11.32
N LEU A 83 -21.84 -3.55 -10.79
CA LEU A 83 -20.63 -3.91 -11.53
C LEU A 83 -20.96 -4.72 -12.79
N GLY A 84 -21.98 -5.59 -12.74
CA GLY A 84 -22.43 -6.34 -13.92
C GLY A 84 -23.16 -5.49 -14.98
N LYS A 85 -23.56 -4.27 -14.64
CA LYS A 85 -24.24 -3.32 -15.53
C LYS A 85 -23.63 -1.94 -15.36
N TRP A 86 -22.30 -1.85 -15.36
CA TRP A 86 -21.58 -0.63 -14.98
C TRP A 86 -22.00 0.55 -15.85
N ASP A 87 -22.02 0.38 -17.17
CA ASP A 87 -22.31 1.45 -18.14
C ASP A 87 -23.80 1.72 -18.34
N ASP A 88 -24.68 0.97 -17.67
CA ASP A 88 -26.12 1.22 -17.74
C ASP A 88 -26.48 2.55 -17.06
N LYS A 89 -27.34 3.35 -17.71
CA LYS A 89 -27.78 4.66 -17.20
C LYS A 89 -28.32 4.58 -15.77
N SER A 90 -29.02 3.50 -15.41
CA SER A 90 -29.58 3.33 -14.07
C SER A 90 -28.52 3.03 -13.01
N SER A 91 -27.41 2.39 -13.38
CA SER A 91 -26.25 2.18 -12.52
C SER A 91 -25.50 3.49 -12.32
N GLN A 92 -25.20 4.21 -13.41
CA GLN A 92 -24.51 5.50 -13.36
C GLN A 92 -25.26 6.53 -12.52
N ALA A 93 -26.59 6.64 -12.68
CA ALA A 93 -27.42 7.53 -11.87
C ALA A 93 -27.38 7.22 -10.35
N LYS A 94 -27.05 5.99 -9.95
CA LYS A 94 -26.98 5.57 -8.54
C LYS A 94 -25.56 5.58 -7.97
N LEU A 95 -24.54 5.73 -8.81
CA LEU A 95 -23.14 5.53 -8.46
C LEU A 95 -22.69 6.47 -7.34
N HIS A 96 -22.85 7.78 -7.53
CA HIS A 96 -22.45 8.80 -6.55
C HIS A 96 -23.05 8.54 -5.16
N LYS A 97 -24.37 8.36 -5.07
CA LYS A 97 -25.08 8.07 -3.81
C LYS A 97 -24.58 6.80 -3.12
N ARG A 98 -24.13 5.80 -3.87
CA ARG A 98 -23.63 4.54 -3.31
C ARG A 98 -22.17 4.62 -2.89
N VAL A 99 -21.35 5.37 -3.61
CA VAL A 99 -19.98 5.70 -3.19
C VAL A 99 -20.03 6.42 -1.84
N TYR A 100 -20.88 7.45 -1.70
CA TYR A 100 -21.08 8.16 -0.42
C TYR A 100 -21.53 7.26 0.74
N LYS A 101 -22.36 6.25 0.46
CA LYS A 101 -22.75 5.27 1.48
C LYS A 101 -21.60 4.34 1.85
N GLY A 102 -20.63 4.15 0.97
CA GLY A 102 -19.47 3.30 1.15
C GLY A 102 -19.45 2.11 0.17
N ILE A 103 -18.28 1.90 -0.42
CA ILE A 103 -17.95 0.73 -1.21
C ILE A 103 -17.56 -0.41 -0.24
N PRO A 104 -18.18 -1.60 -0.34
CA PRO A 104 -17.80 -2.76 0.46
C PRO A 104 -16.34 -3.12 0.27
N ASP A 105 -15.69 -3.52 1.35
CA ASP A 105 -14.25 -3.77 1.39
C ASP A 105 -13.79 -4.72 0.29
N LYS A 106 -14.48 -5.86 0.16
CA LYS A 106 -14.23 -6.91 -0.85
C LYS A 106 -14.33 -6.45 -2.31
N LEU A 107 -14.97 -5.31 -2.56
CA LEU A 107 -15.19 -4.78 -3.92
C LEU A 107 -14.39 -3.51 -4.20
N ARG A 108 -13.69 -2.93 -3.23
CA ARG A 108 -12.95 -1.67 -3.38
C ARG A 108 -11.97 -1.71 -4.55
N ALA A 109 -11.12 -2.73 -4.63
CA ALA A 109 -10.13 -2.86 -5.70
C ALA A 109 -10.78 -2.76 -7.10
N ARG A 110 -11.87 -3.51 -7.33
CA ARG A 110 -12.58 -3.53 -8.63
C ARG A 110 -13.31 -2.22 -8.91
N VAL A 111 -14.00 -1.67 -7.91
CA VAL A 111 -14.78 -0.44 -8.07
C VAL A 111 -13.86 0.77 -8.26
N TRP A 112 -12.78 0.89 -7.47
CA TRP A 112 -11.79 1.95 -7.64
C TRP A 112 -11.09 1.86 -8.99
N ALA A 113 -10.75 0.65 -9.46
CA ALA A 113 -10.21 0.48 -10.80
C ALA A 113 -11.13 1.04 -11.89
N LYS A 114 -12.44 0.79 -11.79
CA LYS A 114 -13.44 1.35 -12.71
C LYS A 114 -13.59 2.87 -12.57
N LEU A 115 -13.65 3.39 -11.34
CA LEU A 115 -13.80 4.84 -11.08
C LEU A 115 -12.60 5.66 -11.59
N LEU A 116 -11.40 5.09 -11.51
CA LEU A 116 -10.16 5.70 -11.98
C LEU A 116 -9.87 5.41 -13.45
N GLY A 117 -10.75 4.68 -14.17
CA GLY A 117 -10.53 4.32 -15.56
C GLY A 117 -9.27 3.47 -15.79
N LEU A 118 -8.84 2.67 -14.80
CA LEU A 118 -7.55 1.96 -14.86
C LEU A 118 -7.49 0.99 -16.05
N GLU A 119 -8.59 0.39 -16.45
CA GLU A 119 -8.63 -0.49 -17.63
C GLU A 119 -8.23 0.27 -18.91
N GLU A 120 -8.71 1.50 -19.09
CA GLU A 120 -8.36 2.35 -20.24
C GLU A 120 -6.91 2.82 -20.16
N VAL A 121 -6.48 3.27 -18.97
CA VAL A 121 -5.10 3.70 -18.72
C VAL A 121 -4.11 2.58 -18.98
N MET A 122 -4.41 1.35 -18.51
CA MET A 122 -3.54 0.18 -18.71
C MET A 122 -3.60 -0.37 -20.13
N ALA A 123 -4.70 -0.16 -20.87
CA ALA A 123 -4.82 -0.56 -22.27
C ALA A 123 -4.10 0.39 -23.23
N ASP A 124 -3.84 1.63 -22.83
CA ASP A 124 -3.06 2.58 -23.64
C ASP A 124 -1.62 2.07 -23.81
N ARG A 125 -1.22 1.87 -25.08
CA ARG A 125 0.14 1.42 -25.44
C ARG A 125 1.24 2.34 -24.90
N LYS A 126 0.96 3.63 -24.69
CA LYS A 126 1.93 4.59 -24.11
C LYS A 126 2.29 4.27 -22.66
N ASN A 127 1.41 3.58 -21.95
CA ASN A 127 1.61 3.20 -20.55
C ASN A 127 2.17 1.78 -20.39
N ARG A 128 2.38 1.06 -21.50
CA ARG A 128 3.01 -0.25 -21.48
C ARG A 128 4.41 -0.13 -20.85
N ASP A 129 4.67 -0.99 -19.86
CA ASP A 129 5.95 -1.06 -19.12
C ASP A 129 6.36 0.24 -18.39
N LYS A 130 5.47 1.25 -18.36
CA LYS A 130 5.76 2.58 -17.80
C LYS A 130 6.13 2.53 -16.33
N TYR A 131 5.49 1.66 -15.54
CA TYR A 131 5.84 1.45 -14.13
C TYR A 131 7.31 1.01 -13.97
N GLN A 132 7.76 0.03 -14.76
CA GLN A 132 9.13 -0.47 -14.71
C GLN A 132 10.14 0.60 -15.16
N GLU A 133 9.81 1.34 -16.22
CA GLU A 133 10.60 2.49 -16.69
C GLU A 133 10.76 3.55 -15.57
N MET A 134 9.68 3.89 -14.88
CA MET A 134 9.73 4.86 -13.78
C MET A 134 10.58 4.37 -12.60
N LEU A 135 10.53 3.08 -12.26
CA LEU A 135 11.41 2.50 -11.25
C LEU A 135 12.89 2.63 -11.62
N GLU A 136 13.23 2.38 -12.89
CA GLU A 136 14.61 2.53 -13.37
C GLU A 136 15.08 3.98 -13.33
N LEU A 137 14.21 4.93 -13.73
CA LEU A 137 14.51 6.35 -13.65
C LEU A 137 14.66 6.81 -12.19
N ALA A 138 13.80 6.37 -11.28
CA ALA A 138 13.89 6.67 -9.85
C ALA A 138 15.22 6.18 -9.26
N ARG A 139 15.68 4.98 -9.65
CA ARG A 139 16.99 4.46 -9.23
C ARG A 139 18.16 5.29 -9.76
N LYS A 140 18.07 5.76 -11.00
CA LYS A 140 19.14 6.54 -11.66
C LYS A 140 19.17 8.01 -11.23
N TRP A 141 18.01 8.60 -10.97
CA TRP A 141 17.87 10.05 -10.90
C TRP A 141 17.01 10.55 -9.73
N GLY A 142 16.30 9.68 -9.02
CA GLY A 142 15.47 10.08 -7.88
C GLY A 142 16.30 10.77 -6.80
N THR A 143 15.77 11.86 -6.26
CA THR A 143 16.41 12.64 -5.17
C THR A 143 15.85 12.27 -3.80
N GLU A 144 14.66 11.69 -3.76
CA GLU A 144 13.89 11.48 -2.52
C GLU A 144 14.09 10.12 -1.86
N ALA A 145 14.98 9.26 -2.37
CA ALA A 145 15.14 7.89 -1.89
C ALA A 145 15.38 7.81 -0.37
N ARG A 146 16.17 8.74 0.20
CA ARG A 146 16.40 8.83 1.65
C ARG A 146 15.15 9.21 2.43
N GLN A 147 14.37 10.15 1.92
CA GLN A 147 13.14 10.59 2.56
C GLN A 147 12.09 9.48 2.55
N ILE A 148 11.87 8.87 1.38
CA ILE A 148 10.95 7.73 1.20
C ILE A 148 11.36 6.58 2.12
N ASP A 149 12.65 6.25 2.18
CA ASP A 149 13.15 5.19 3.06
C ASP A 149 12.82 5.44 4.53
N SER A 150 13.05 6.67 4.97
CA SER A 150 12.75 7.13 6.33
C SER A 150 11.25 7.06 6.62
N ASP A 151 10.40 7.46 5.66
CA ASP A 151 8.93 7.40 5.74
C ASP A 151 8.41 5.96 5.82
N VAL A 152 8.92 5.07 4.96
CA VAL A 152 8.59 3.64 4.98
C VAL A 152 8.94 3.01 6.32
N ASN A 153 10.08 3.37 6.93
CA ASN A 153 10.50 2.82 8.21
C ASN A 153 9.65 3.31 9.41
N ARG A 154 8.90 4.41 9.28
CA ARG A 154 8.01 4.91 10.35
C ARG A 154 6.54 4.59 10.13
N GLN A 155 6.13 4.25 8.91
CA GLN A 155 4.72 4.03 8.59
C GLN A 155 4.28 2.58 8.83
N PHE A 156 3.10 2.40 9.44
CA PHE A 156 2.46 1.08 9.66
C PHE A 156 3.31 0.08 10.45
N ARG A 157 4.08 0.54 11.43
CA ARG A 157 4.93 -0.32 12.28
C ARG A 157 4.14 -1.25 13.20
N GLU A 158 2.90 -0.91 13.44
CA GLU A 158 1.91 -1.75 14.12
C GLU A 158 1.13 -2.64 13.14
N HIS A 159 1.59 -2.85 11.91
CA HIS A 159 0.91 -3.73 10.96
C HIS A 159 1.78 -4.93 10.63
N MET A 160 1.23 -6.15 10.73
CA MET A 160 1.96 -7.40 10.59
C MET A 160 2.81 -7.48 9.30
N MET A 161 2.30 -6.93 8.20
CA MET A 161 2.99 -6.95 6.90
C MET A 161 4.05 -5.85 6.70
N TYR A 162 4.03 -4.77 7.48
CA TYR A 162 4.91 -3.60 7.31
C TYR A 162 5.88 -3.41 8.49
N ARG A 163 5.68 -4.16 9.59
CA ARG A 163 6.49 -4.10 10.81
C ARG A 163 7.96 -4.41 10.56
N GLU A 164 8.24 -5.43 9.76
CA GLU A 164 9.60 -5.88 9.46
C GLU A 164 10.26 -4.99 8.40
N ARG A 165 11.49 -4.57 8.70
CA ARG A 165 12.34 -3.80 7.79
C ARG A 165 12.63 -4.59 6.52
N TYR A 166 12.52 -3.90 5.38
CA TYR A 166 12.68 -4.45 4.03
C TYR A 166 11.80 -5.67 3.72
N SER A 167 10.67 -5.83 4.43
CA SER A 167 9.63 -6.80 4.10
C SER A 167 9.07 -6.58 2.69
N ILE A 168 8.41 -7.61 2.15
CA ILE A 168 7.82 -7.55 0.80
C ILE A 168 6.89 -6.33 0.65
N ARG A 169 6.13 -5.97 1.68
CA ARG A 169 5.25 -4.80 1.62
C ARG A 169 5.96 -3.47 1.80
N GLN A 170 7.00 -3.37 2.65
CA GLN A 170 7.84 -2.18 2.67
C GLN A 170 8.54 -1.95 1.33
N LYS A 171 9.06 -3.00 0.69
CA LYS A 171 9.61 -2.92 -0.68
C LYS A 171 8.56 -2.44 -1.69
N SER A 172 7.34 -2.96 -1.59
CA SER A 172 6.23 -2.53 -2.46
C SER A 172 5.89 -1.05 -2.24
N LEU A 173 5.90 -0.58 -0.99
CA LEU A 173 5.62 0.83 -0.65
C LEU A 173 6.75 1.76 -1.09
N PHE A 174 8.00 1.34 -0.98
CA PHE A 174 9.15 2.10 -1.45
C PHE A 174 9.17 2.27 -2.98
N ASN A 175 8.61 1.29 -3.70
CA ASN A 175 8.58 1.27 -5.17
C ASN A 175 7.39 2.04 -5.79
N VAL A 176 6.45 2.56 -5.00
CA VAL A 176 5.26 3.29 -5.50
C VAL A 176 5.34 4.74 -5.04
#